data_AF-A0A243PXN7-F1
#
_entry.id   AF-A0A243PXN7-F1
#
_cell.length_a   1.000
_cell.length_b   1.000
_cell.length_c   1.000
_cell.angle_alpha   90.00
_cell.angle_beta   90.00
_cell.angle_gamma   90.00
#
_symmetry.space_group_name_H-M   'P 1'
#
loop_
_entity.id
_entity.type
_entity.pdbx_description
1 polymer ?
#
loop_
_entity_poly.entity_id
_entity_poly.type
_entity_poly.pdbx_seq_one_letter_code
_entity_poly.pdbx_strand_id
1 'polypeptide(L)'
;MEMGPISEWVAGISEFLAVCVALFLPYYHKRKEEQRKVRNLKTAIKKLGAEAMVGDQDAIKALNIYLTVSFLSDTNADIEALVIQGRELLDQVKKLPAKTDGTYDEAITKAKLLLNQIS
;
A
#
# COMPACT_ATOMS: atom_id res chain seq x y z
N MET A 1 -25.59 -51.19 -8.52
CA MET A 1 -25.62 -49.73 -8.69
C MET A 1 -25.27 -49.46 -10.13
N GLU A 2 -26.25 -49.15 -10.96
CA GLU A 2 -25.97 -48.66 -12.32
C GLU A 2 -25.36 -47.27 -12.17
N MET A 3 -24.16 -47.05 -12.72
CA MET A 3 -23.60 -45.69 -12.74
C MET A 3 -24.53 -44.83 -13.59
N GLY A 4 -25.09 -43.78 -12.98
CA GLY A 4 -25.91 -42.79 -13.68
C GLY A 4 -25.19 -42.21 -14.90
N PRO A 5 -25.93 -41.68 -15.89
CA PRO A 5 -25.36 -41.15 -17.13
C PRO A 5 -24.26 -40.13 -16.84
N ILE A 6 -23.24 -40.07 -17.71
CA ILE A 6 -22.07 -39.19 -17.56
C ILE A 6 -22.48 -37.73 -17.30
N SER A 7 -23.62 -37.29 -17.84
CA SER A 7 -24.19 -35.96 -17.63
C SER A 7 -24.49 -35.63 -16.16
N GLU A 8 -24.96 -36.60 -15.37
CA GLU A 8 -25.27 -36.40 -13.94
C GLU A 8 -23.99 -36.24 -13.11
N TRP A 9 -22.94 -37.01 -13.44
CA TRP A 9 -21.62 -36.86 -12.85
C TRP A 9 -20.99 -35.50 -13.18
N VAL A 10 -21.09 -35.07 -14.45
CA VAL A 10 -20.61 -33.75 -14.88
C VAL A 10 -21.39 -32.63 -14.18
N ALA A 11 -22.70 -32.76 -14.02
CA ALA A 11 -23.52 -31.80 -13.30
C ALA A 11 -23.11 -31.70 -11.82
N GLY A 12 -22.94 -32.85 -11.14
CA GLY A 12 -22.51 -32.88 -9.73
C GLY A 12 -21.11 -32.29 -9.52
N ILE A 13 -20.16 -32.57 -10.42
CA ILE A 13 -18.83 -31.95 -10.37
C ILE A 13 -18.92 -30.44 -10.61
N SER A 14 -19.73 -30.01 -11.57
CA SER A 14 -19.89 -28.59 -11.91
C SER A 14 -20.54 -27.80 -10.77
N GLU A 15 -21.56 -28.38 -10.14
CA GLU A 15 -22.22 -27.79 -8.97
C GLU A 15 -21.27 -27.70 -7.78
N PHE A 16 -20.52 -28.77 -7.49
CA PHE A 16 -19.52 -28.77 -6.44
C PHE A 16 -18.45 -27.69 -6.66
N LEU A 17 -17.92 -27.59 -7.89
CA LEU A 17 -16.95 -26.54 -8.25
C LEU A 17 -17.55 -25.14 -8.13
N ALA A 18 -18.80 -24.94 -8.54
CA ALA A 18 -19.48 -23.65 -8.42
C ALA A 18 -19.61 -23.23 -6.94
N VAL A 19 -19.97 -24.16 -6.06
CA VAL A 19 -20.02 -23.92 -4.61
C VAL A 19 -18.64 -23.60 -4.05
N CYS A 20 -17.61 -24.36 -4.43
CA CYS A 20 -16.23 -24.09 -4.01
C CYS A 20 -15.78 -22.68 -4.44
N VAL A 21 -16.00 -22.30 -5.71
CA VAL A 21 -15.65 -20.97 -6.20
C VAL A 21 -16.43 -19.90 -5.45
N ALA A 22 -17.73 -20.05 -5.25
CA ALA A 22 -18.55 -19.09 -4.52
C ALA A 22 -18.06 -18.87 -3.07
N LEU A 23 -17.57 -19.93 -2.41
CA LEU A 23 -17.00 -19.83 -1.07
C LEU A 23 -15.66 -19.11 -1.03
N PHE A 24 -14.77 -19.34 -2.00
CA PHE A 24 -13.40 -18.83 -1.96
C PHE A 24 -13.16 -17.54 -2.76
N LEU A 25 -14.02 -17.21 -3.72
CA LEU A 25 -13.91 -16.00 -4.54
C LEU A 25 -13.92 -14.69 -3.70
N PRO A 26 -14.78 -14.53 -2.68
CA PRO A 26 -14.76 -13.34 -1.82
C PRO A 26 -13.41 -13.17 -1.11
N TYR A 27 -12.83 -14.27 -0.62
CA TYR A 27 -11.53 -14.25 0.04
C TYR A 27 -10.41 -13.86 -0.92
N TYR A 28 -10.41 -14.41 -2.13
CA TYR A 28 -9.46 -14.04 -3.18
C TYR A 28 -9.55 -12.54 -3.52
N HIS A 29 -10.77 -12.02 -3.69
CA HIS A 29 -10.98 -10.60 -3.97
C HIS A 29 -10.49 -9.70 -2.84
N LYS A 30 -10.80 -10.04 -1.58
CA LYS A 30 -10.34 -9.31 -0.40
C LYS A 30 -8.81 -9.22 -0.36
N ARG A 31 -8.12 -10.35 -0.52
CA ARG A 31 -6.65 -10.39 -0.53
C ARG A 31 -6.05 -9.58 -1.67
N LYS A 32 -6.65 -9.63 -2.87
CA LYS A 32 -6.22 -8.84 -4.02
C LYS A 32 -6.42 -7.34 -3.80
N GLU A 33 -7.48 -6.95 -3.11
CA GLU A 33 -7.75 -5.56 -2.75
C GLU A 33 -6.74 -5.04 -1.72
N GLU A 34 -6.46 -5.81 -0.66
CA GLU A 34 -5.43 -5.48 0.34
C GLU A 34 -4.06 -5.24 -0.32
N GLN A 35 -3.63 -6.14 -1.22
CA GLN A 35 -2.38 -5.97 -1.97
C GLN A 35 -2.38 -4.70 -2.83
N ARG A 36 -3.52 -4.34 -3.42
CA ARG A 36 -3.66 -3.10 -4.20
C ARG A 36 -3.53 -1.88 -3.31
N LYS A 37 -4.16 -1.89 -2.12
CA LYS A 37 -4.05 -0.79 -1.15
C LYS A 37 -2.61 -0.57 -0.70
N VAL A 38 -1.91 -1.65 -0.31
CA VAL A 38 -0.48 -1.61 0.05
C VAL A 38 0.36 -1.01 -1.08
N ARG A 39 0.20 -1.50 -2.31
CA ARG A 39 0.94 -1.00 -3.46
C ARG A 39 0.65 0.47 -3.76
N ASN A 40 -0.61 0.87 -3.67
CA ASN A 40 -1.02 2.25 -3.92
C ASN A 40 -0.45 3.20 -2.86
N LEU A 41 -0.48 2.80 -1.59
CA LEU A 41 0.13 3.55 -0.50
C LEU A 41 1.63 3.72 -0.70
N LYS A 42 2.34 2.63 -0.98
CA LYS A 42 3.77 2.66 -1.31
C LYS A 42 4.07 3.64 -2.44
N THR A 43 3.27 3.60 -3.51
CA THR A 43 3.43 4.47 -4.68
C THR A 43 3.17 5.94 -4.32
N ALA A 44 2.12 6.20 -3.54
CA ALA A 44 1.77 7.55 -3.09
C ALA A 44 2.88 8.15 -2.21
N ILE A 45 3.40 7.39 -1.25
CA ILE A 45 4.49 7.89 -0.38
C ILE A 45 5.74 8.16 -1.21
N LYS A 46 6.11 7.27 -2.15
CA LYS A 46 7.29 7.50 -2.99
C LYS A 46 7.17 8.74 -3.87
N LYS A 47 6.00 8.93 -4.51
CA LYS A 47 5.75 10.08 -5.38
C LYS A 47 5.71 11.39 -4.58
N LEU A 48 4.80 11.46 -3.61
CA LEU A 48 4.58 12.69 -2.83
C LEU A 48 5.79 12.99 -1.94
N GLY A 49 6.48 11.97 -1.44
CA GLY A 49 7.72 12.12 -0.69
C GLY A 49 8.83 12.75 -1.55
N ALA A 50 9.01 12.29 -2.79
CA ALA A 50 9.99 12.89 -3.71
C ALA A 50 9.65 14.35 -4.04
N GLU A 51 8.37 14.66 -4.29
CA GLU A 51 7.90 16.03 -4.56
C GLU A 51 8.08 16.94 -3.33
N ALA A 52 7.73 16.45 -2.14
CA ALA A 52 7.90 17.14 -0.88
C ALA A 52 9.38 17.48 -0.58
N MET A 53 10.30 16.58 -0.93
CA MET A 53 11.75 16.81 -0.78
C MET A 53 12.29 17.92 -1.67
N VAL A 54 11.62 18.25 -2.77
CA VAL A 54 11.99 19.37 -3.64
C VAL A 54 11.46 20.71 -3.09
N GLY A 55 10.59 20.66 -2.07
CA GLY A 55 10.02 21.81 -1.37
C GLY A 55 8.54 22.06 -1.69
N ASP A 56 7.87 21.15 -2.40
CA ASP A 56 6.46 21.27 -2.72
C ASP A 56 5.59 21.14 -1.46
N GLN A 57 4.99 22.26 -1.07
CA GLN A 57 4.16 22.35 0.13
C GLN A 57 2.83 21.62 0.00
N ASP A 58 2.30 21.49 -1.22
CA ASP A 58 1.05 20.77 -1.46
C ASP A 58 1.31 19.27 -1.41
N ALA A 59 2.46 18.80 -1.90
CA ALA A 59 2.90 17.42 -1.72
C ALA A 59 3.06 17.05 -0.23
N ILE A 60 3.63 17.93 0.60
CA ILE A 60 3.74 17.73 2.06
C ILE A 60 2.37 17.56 2.70
N LYS A 61 1.41 18.45 2.38
CA LYS A 61 0.04 18.38 2.92
C LYS A 61 -0.68 17.12 2.44
N ALA A 62 -0.60 16.83 1.14
CA ALA A 62 -1.22 15.66 0.53
C ALA A 62 -0.68 14.37 1.15
N LEU A 63 0.64 14.26 1.33
CA LEU A 63 1.27 13.11 1.96
C LEU A 63 0.76 12.93 3.41
N ASN A 64 0.71 14.01 4.19
CA ASN A 64 0.19 13.96 5.55
C ASN A 64 -1.27 13.47 5.63
N ILE A 65 -2.13 13.99 4.75
CA ILE A 65 -3.54 13.57 4.66
C ILE A 65 -3.61 12.10 4.28
N TYR A 66 -2.87 11.68 3.25
CA TYR A 66 -2.91 10.32 2.74
C TYR A 66 -2.46 9.30 3.79
N LEU A 67 -1.39 9.60 4.54
CA LEU A 67 -0.92 8.78 5.66
C LEU A 67 -1.94 8.72 6.80
N THR A 68 -2.62 9.82 7.10
CA THR A 68 -3.63 9.88 8.15
C THR A 68 -4.87 9.07 7.77
N VAL A 69 -5.36 9.23 6.54
CA VAL A 69 -6.50 8.44 6.03
C VAL A 69 -6.14 6.96 6.01
N SER A 70 -4.94 6.60 5.56
CA SER A 70 -4.50 5.19 5.50
C SER A 70 -4.42 4.57 6.89
N PHE A 71 -3.90 5.30 7.88
CA PHE A 71 -3.86 4.86 9.28
C PHE A 71 -5.25 4.61 9.88
N LEU A 72 -6.22 5.48 9.56
CA LEU A 72 -7.57 5.38 10.11
C LEU A 72 -8.45 4.33 9.40
N SER A 73 -8.11 3.98 8.15
CA SER A 73 -8.99 3.18 7.29
C SER A 73 -8.64 1.70 7.25
N ASP A 74 -7.46 1.30 7.72
CA ASP A 74 -6.97 -0.07 7.55
C ASP A 74 -6.14 -0.53 8.75
N THR A 75 -6.33 -1.77 9.18
CA THR A 75 -5.58 -2.42 10.28
C THR A 75 -4.57 -3.46 9.76
N ASN A 76 -4.32 -3.49 8.45
CA ASN A 76 -3.30 -4.34 7.85
C ASN A 76 -1.90 -3.90 8.32
N ALA A 77 -1.14 -4.84 8.88
CA ALA A 77 0.22 -4.61 9.39
C ALA A 77 1.18 -4.05 8.32
N ASP A 78 1.04 -4.45 7.05
CA ASP A 78 1.85 -3.92 5.96
C ASP A 78 1.55 -2.43 5.71
N ILE A 79 0.28 -2.04 5.82
CA ILE A 79 -0.15 -0.65 5.69
C ILE A 79 0.34 0.17 6.88
N GLU A 80 0.23 -0.37 8.09
CA GLU A 80 0.73 0.28 9.30
C GLU A 80 2.25 0.54 9.22
N ALA A 81 3.03 -0.45 8.80
CA ALA A 81 4.46 -0.32 8.59
C ALA A 81 4.80 0.78 7.56
N LEU A 82 4.10 0.80 6.42
CA LEU A 82 4.25 1.84 5.40
C LEU A 82 3.87 3.23 5.94
N VAL A 83 2.82 3.33 6.74
CA VAL A 83 2.42 4.60 7.38
C VAL A 83 3.51 5.10 8.31
N ILE A 84 4.09 4.24 9.14
CA ILE A 84 5.18 4.61 10.06
C ILE A 84 6.39 5.13 9.27
N GLN A 85 6.84 4.38 8.25
CA GLN A 85 7.94 4.79 7.38
C GLN A 85 7.65 6.13 6.68
N GLY A 86 6.43 6.29 6.16
CA GLY A 86 6.01 7.53 5.50
C GLY A 86 5.95 8.72 6.44
N ARG A 87 5.56 8.53 7.71
CA ARG A 87 5.58 9.59 8.75
C ARG A 87 7.01 10.00 9.10
N GLU A 88 7.90 9.03 9.27
CA GLU A 88 9.32 9.32 9.53
C GLU A 88 9.94 10.12 8.37
N LEU A 89 9.67 9.72 7.13
CA LEU A 89 10.07 10.48 5.95
C LEU A 89 9.50 11.91 5.98
N LEU A 90 8.19 12.06 6.20
CA LEU A 90 7.51 13.36 6.21
C LEU A 90 8.10 14.29 7.29
N ASP A 91 8.38 13.76 8.48
CA ASP A 91 8.98 14.52 9.57
C ASP A 91 10.41 14.94 9.24
N GLN A 92 11.20 14.08 8.58
CA GLN A 92 12.52 14.44 8.08
C GLN A 92 12.45 15.53 7.01
N VAL A 93 11.48 15.45 6.09
CA VAL A 93 11.29 16.45 5.03
C VAL A 93 10.90 17.81 5.60
N LYS A 94 10.00 17.85 6.61
CA LYS A 94 9.60 19.10 7.28
C LYS A 94 10.76 19.77 8.05
N LYS A 95 11.77 18.98 8.44
CA LYS A 95 12.96 19.46 9.14
C LYS A 95 14.12 19.83 8.22
N LEU A 96 13.93 19.77 6.90
CA LEU A 96 14.98 20.15 5.96
C LEU A 96 15.35 21.63 6.18
N PRO A 97 16.64 21.94 6.40
CA PRO A 97 17.10 23.31 6.54
C PRO A 97 17.04 24.03 5.19
N ALA A 98 17.33 25.33 5.18
CA ALA A 98 17.46 26.07 3.92
C ALA A 98 18.55 25.46 3.04
N LYS A 99 18.39 25.49 1.71
CA LYS A 99 19.39 24.94 0.77
C LYS A 99 20.78 25.58 0.88
N THR A 100 20.87 26.75 1.49
CA THR A 100 22.12 27.48 1.74
C THR A 100 22.83 27.05 3.03
N ASP A 101 22.20 26.19 3.83
CA ASP A 101 22.76 25.66 5.07
C ASP A 101 23.71 24.50 4.78
N GLY A 102 24.88 24.49 5.41
CA GLY A 102 25.89 23.43 5.23
C GLY A 102 25.42 22.03 5.67
N THR A 103 24.35 21.95 6.45
CA THR A 103 23.73 20.68 6.89
C THR A 103 22.66 20.15 5.94
N TYR A 104 22.31 20.90 4.88
CA TYR A 104 21.27 20.51 3.93
C TYR A 104 21.57 19.20 3.21
N ASP A 105 22.80 19.01 2.75
CA ASP A 105 23.20 17.82 1.98
C ASP A 105 23.12 16.54 2.81
N GLU A 106 23.44 16.61 4.10
CA GLU A 106 23.27 15.50 5.02
C GLU A 106 21.78 15.21 5.27
N ALA A 107 21.00 16.25 5.53
CA ALA A 107 19.57 16.14 5.83
C ALA A 107 18.77 15.58 4.63
N ILE A 108 19.08 16.02 3.41
CA ILE A 108 18.45 15.52 2.19
C ILE A 108 18.89 14.09 1.87
N THR A 109 20.15 13.74 2.14
CA THR A 109 20.65 12.37 1.95
C THR A 109 19.92 11.39 2.88
N LYS A 110 19.71 11.78 4.14
CA LYS A 110 18.92 10.99 5.10
C LYS A 110 17.47 10.81 4.62
N ALA A 111 16.83 11.87 4.14
CA ALA A 111 15.48 11.78 3.57
C ALA A 111 15.42 10.85 2.35
N LYS A 112 16.43 10.88 1.46
CA LYS A 112 16.50 9.98 0.29
C LYS A 112 16.64 8.52 0.72
N LEU A 113 17.42 8.27 1.77
CA LEU A 113 17.59 6.92 2.32
C LEU A 113 16.26 6.38 2.83
N LEU A 114 15.52 7.16 3.62
CA LEU A 114 14.18 6.80 4.10
C LEU A 114 13.21 6.53 2.94
N LEU A 115 13.22 7.36 1.90
CA LEU A 115 12.40 7.17 0.70
C LEU A 115 12.70 5.84 -0.01
N ASN A 116 13.98 5.46 -0.08
CA ASN A 116 14.43 4.21 -0.71
C ASN A 116 14.09 2.97 0.12
N GLN A 117 14.01 3.11 1.45
CA GLN A 117 13.62 2.02 2.36
C GLN A 117 12.14 1.65 2.29
N ILE A 118 11.31 2.47 1.67
CA ILE A 118 9.88 2.17 1.49
C ILE A 118 9.72 0.94 0.60
N SER A 119 9.38 -0.18 1.23
CA SER A 119 9.27 -1.52 0.66
C SER A 119 7.87 -2.08 0.82
#